data_AF-A0A914LB22-F1
#
_entry.id   AF-A0A914LB22-F1
#
_cell.length_a   1.000
_cell.length_b   1.000
_cell.length_c   1.000
_cell.angle_alpha   90.00
_cell.angle_beta   90.00
_cell.angle_gamma   90.00
#
_symmetry.space_group_name_H-M   'P 1'
#
loop_
_entity.id
_entity.type
_entity.pdbx_description
1 polymer ?
#
loop_
_entity_poly.entity_id
_entity_poly.type
_entity_poly.pdbx_seq_one_letter_code
_entity_poly.pdbx_strand_id
1 'polypeptide(L)'
;MLVYLSWIAEAWENLSEEMIANSFKICGISNNVDGSEDDKIHVFKPTGPIPSGAELMRKERQENEFNELTELFEEVDLMQDEENGILSDNSLELMAVSI
;
A
#
# COMPACT_ATOMS: atom_id res chain seq x y z
N MET A 1 -11.71 45.30 -19.43
CA MET A 1 -12.40 44.82 -18.23
C MET A 1 -13.24 43.65 -18.67
N LEU A 2 -12.73 42.43 -18.49
CA LEU A 2 -13.46 41.24 -18.91
C LEU A 2 -14.61 41.07 -17.91
N VAL A 3 -15.84 41.24 -18.40
CA VAL A 3 -17.07 40.90 -17.69
C VAL A 3 -17.06 39.38 -17.57
N TYR A 4 -16.24 38.87 -16.65
CA TYR A 4 -16.17 37.45 -16.42
C TYR A 4 -17.42 37.02 -15.69
N LEU A 5 -17.86 35.82 -16.07
CA LEU A 5 -19.02 35.08 -15.63
C LEU A 5 -19.11 35.11 -14.10
N SER A 6 -19.70 36.15 -13.52
CA SER A 6 -19.75 36.34 -12.05
C SER A 6 -20.41 35.15 -11.38
N TRP A 7 -21.36 34.52 -12.06
CA TRP A 7 -21.99 33.27 -11.64
C TRP A 7 -20.99 32.12 -11.43
N ILE A 8 -19.87 32.05 -12.17
CA ILE A 8 -18.82 31.04 -11.95
C ILE A 8 -18.07 31.35 -10.66
N ALA A 9 -17.68 32.61 -10.45
CA ALA A 9 -16.97 33.02 -9.25
C ALA A 9 -17.84 32.78 -8.01
N GLU A 10 -19.11 33.22 -8.06
CA GLU A 10 -20.10 32.98 -7.00
C GLU A 10 -20.34 31.47 -6.79
N ALA A 11 -20.44 30.66 -7.85
CA ALA A 11 -20.60 29.22 -7.70
C ALA A 11 -19.39 28.57 -7.02
N TRP A 12 -18.18 29.02 -7.33
CA TRP A 12 -16.95 28.52 -6.72
C TRP A 12 -16.85 28.91 -5.24
N GLU A 13 -17.17 30.16 -4.90
CA GLU A 13 -17.18 30.65 -3.51
C GLU A 13 -18.22 29.94 -2.62
N ASN A 14 -19.28 29.39 -3.21
CA ASN A 14 -20.33 28.65 -2.50
C ASN A 14 -19.97 27.17 -2.23
N LEU A 15 -18.88 26.65 -2.78
CA LEU A 15 -18.45 25.28 -2.50
C LEU A 15 -17.77 25.20 -1.13
N SER A 16 -18.17 24.23 -0.31
CA SER A 16 -17.46 23.97 0.94
C SER A 16 -16.10 23.32 0.67
N GLU A 17 -15.12 23.59 1.52
CA GLU A 17 -13.82 22.92 1.49
C GLU A 17 -13.97 21.40 1.56
N GLU A 18 -14.94 20.92 2.34
CA GLU A 18 -15.26 19.50 2.46
C GLU A 18 -15.70 18.90 1.11
N MET A 19 -16.57 19.59 0.36
CA MET A 19 -17.02 19.11 -0.95
C MET A 19 -15.86 19.03 -1.94
N ILE A 20 -14.99 20.03 -1.93
CA ILE A 20 -13.77 20.04 -2.75
C ILE A 20 -12.90 18.85 -2.35
N ALA A 21 -12.54 18.71 -1.08
CA ALA A 21 -11.68 17.61 -0.59
C ALA A 21 -12.26 16.22 -0.91
N ASN A 22 -13.57 16.03 -0.72
CA ASN A 22 -14.26 14.78 -1.03
C ASN A 22 -14.21 14.46 -2.53
N SER A 23 -14.27 15.47 -3.42
CA SER A 23 -14.16 15.24 -4.86
C SER A 23 -12.83 14.59 -5.25
N PHE A 24 -11.72 14.99 -4.61
CA PHE A 24 -10.41 14.37 -4.83
C PHE A 24 -10.35 12.92 -4.31
N LYS A 25 -10.92 12.65 -3.13
CA LYS A 25 -10.96 11.30 -2.55
C LYS A 25 -11.81 10.33 -3.37
N ILE A 26 -12.95 10.81 -3.86
CA ILE A 26 -13.88 10.02 -4.69
C ILE A 26 -13.23 9.69 -6.05
N CYS A 27 -12.36 10.56 -6.56
CA CYS A 27 -11.58 10.35 -7.78
C CYS A 27 -10.27 9.57 -7.58
N GLY A 28 -9.95 9.12 -6.36
CA GLY A 28 -8.71 8.37 -6.11
C GLY A 28 -7.43 9.21 -6.09
N ILE A 29 -7.52 10.54 -5.95
CA ILE A 29 -6.37 11.44 -6.13
C ILE A 29 -5.64 11.70 -4.81
N SER A 30 -6.38 11.99 -3.73
CA SER A 30 -5.81 12.36 -2.43
C SER A 30 -5.93 11.26 -1.39
N ASN A 31 -6.24 10.03 -1.80
CA ASN A 31 -6.45 8.88 -0.92
C ASN A 31 -5.12 8.39 -0.33
N ASN A 32 -5.18 7.76 0.84
CA ASN A 32 -4.03 7.11 1.44
C ASN A 32 -3.53 5.95 0.57
N VAL A 33 -2.21 5.86 0.40
CA VAL A 33 -1.55 4.85 -0.43
C VAL A 33 -1.65 3.43 0.14
N ASP A 34 -1.83 3.32 1.46
CA ASP A 34 -2.03 2.06 2.18
C ASP A 34 -3.38 1.38 1.86
N GLY A 35 -4.28 2.06 1.15
CA GLY A 35 -5.59 1.55 0.77
C GLY A 35 -6.66 1.68 1.85
N SER A 36 -6.37 2.33 2.98
CA SER A 36 -7.35 2.55 4.07
C SER A 36 -8.57 3.39 3.66
N GLU A 37 -8.53 4.01 2.48
CA GLU A 37 -9.60 4.86 1.93
C GLU A 37 -10.07 4.42 0.53
N ASP A 38 -9.75 3.19 0.12
CA ASP A 38 -10.18 2.68 -1.18
C ASP A 38 -11.71 2.55 -1.28
N ASP A 39 -12.40 2.38 -0.14
CA ASP A 39 -13.87 2.36 -0.05
C ASP A 39 -14.52 3.69 -0.45
N LYS A 40 -13.77 4.80 -0.38
CA LYS A 40 -14.24 6.14 -0.73
C LYS A 40 -14.22 6.38 -2.25
N ILE A 41 -13.43 5.62 -3.00
CA ILE A 41 -13.27 5.78 -4.45
C ILE A 41 -14.58 5.39 -5.16
N HIS A 42 -15.10 6.29 -6.00
CA HIS A 42 -16.44 6.13 -6.59
C HIS A 42 -16.58 4.82 -7.35
N VAL A 43 -15.56 4.48 -8.14
CA VAL A 43 -15.63 3.38 -9.09
C VAL A 43 -15.62 2.02 -8.39
N PHE A 44 -15.15 1.96 -7.14
CA PHE A 44 -15.08 0.75 -6.32
C PHE A 44 -16.35 0.49 -5.50
N LYS A 45 -17.31 1.42 -5.49
CA LYS A 45 -18.57 1.23 -4.77
C LYS A 45 -19.36 0.05 -5.38
N PRO A 46 -20.28 -0.59 -4.62
CA PRO A 46 -21.07 -1.72 -5.12
C PRO A 46 -21.86 -1.42 -6.41
N THR A 47 -22.27 -0.17 -6.60
CA THR A 47 -22.98 0.31 -7.79
C THR A 47 -22.05 0.96 -8.82
N GLY A 48 -20.75 1.00 -8.54
CA GLY A 48 -19.73 1.61 -9.39
C GLY A 48 -19.36 0.72 -10.58
N PRO A 49 -18.61 1.26 -11.56
CA PRO A 49 -18.19 0.49 -12.73
C PRO A 49 -17.22 -0.66 -12.42
N ILE A 50 -16.52 -0.62 -11.29
CA ILE A 50 -15.51 -1.62 -10.89
C ILE A 50 -15.70 -2.01 -9.41
N PRO A 51 -16.79 -2.69 -9.02
CA PRO A 51 -17.07 -3.00 -7.61
C PRO A 51 -16.00 -3.84 -6.92
N SER A 52 -15.24 -4.63 -7.67
CA SER A 52 -14.13 -5.44 -7.16
C SER A 52 -12.79 -4.69 -7.09
N GLY A 53 -12.75 -3.42 -7.48
CA GLY A 53 -11.49 -2.69 -7.65
C GLY A 53 -10.69 -2.51 -6.35
N ALA A 54 -11.37 -2.28 -5.23
CA ALA A 54 -10.72 -2.21 -3.92
C ALA A 54 -10.06 -3.55 -3.51
N GLU A 55 -10.70 -4.68 -3.84
CA GLU A 55 -10.14 -6.00 -3.57
C GLU A 55 -8.93 -6.29 -4.46
N LEU A 56 -8.98 -5.90 -5.73
CA LEU A 56 -7.87 -6.03 -6.67
C LEU A 56 -6.66 -5.20 -6.22
N MET A 57 -6.87 -3.94 -5.82
CA MET A 57 -5.81 -3.07 -5.30
C MET A 57 -5.18 -3.64 -4.01
N ARG A 58 -6.00 -4.18 -3.10
CA ARG A 58 -5.50 -4.84 -1.89
C ARG A 58 -4.65 -6.06 -2.23
N LYS A 59 -5.08 -6.87 -3.19
CA LYS A 59 -4.33 -8.05 -3.63
C LYS A 59 -2.98 -7.65 -4.23
N GLU A 60 -2.95 -6.65 -5.11
CA GLU A 60 -1.73 -6.14 -5.72
C GLU A 60 -0.72 -5.67 -4.66
N ARG A 61 -1.17 -4.94 -3.64
CA ARG A 61 -0.29 -4.50 -2.54
C ARG A 61 0.32 -5.68 -1.78
N GLN A 62 -0.47 -6.72 -1.49
CA GLN A 62 0.04 -7.93 -0.83
C GLN A 62 1.05 -8.70 -1.69
N GLU A 63 0.81 -8.77 -3.00
CA GLU A 63 1.74 -9.41 -3.93
C GLU A 63 3.05 -8.62 -4.05
N ASN A 64 2.98 -7.28 -4.08
CA ASN A 64 4.18 -6.43 -4.06
C ASN A 64 4.96 -6.57 -2.76
N GLU A 65 4.30 -6.53 -1.60
CA GLU A 65 4.96 -6.76 -0.30
C GLU A 65 5.64 -8.15 -0.23
N PHE A 66 4.99 -9.18 -0.78
CA PHE A 66 5.57 -10.51 -0.84
C PHE A 66 6.80 -10.59 -1.76
N ASN A 67 6.74 -9.92 -2.92
CA ASN A 67 7.85 -9.87 -3.86
C ASN A 67 9.05 -9.12 -3.28
N GLU A 68 8.83 -7.96 -2.65
CA GLU A 68 9.87 -7.19 -1.96
C GLU A 68 10.56 -8.02 -0.87
N LEU A 69 9.79 -8.78 -0.08
CA LEU A 69 10.36 -9.69 0.92
C LEU A 69 11.18 -10.81 0.27
N THR A 70 10.69 -11.39 -0.83
CA THR A 70 11.39 -12.48 -1.54
C THR A 70 12.73 -11.99 -2.10
N GLU A 71 12.75 -10.82 -2.74
CA GLU A 71 13.97 -10.20 -3.25
C GLU A 71 15.00 -9.95 -2.13
N LEU A 72 14.54 -9.49 -0.96
CA LEU A 72 15.41 -9.29 0.20
C LEU A 72 16.01 -10.61 0.73
N PHE A 73 15.22 -11.69 0.76
CA PHE A 73 15.73 -13.00 1.18
C PHE A 73 16.78 -13.55 0.19
N GLU A 74 16.57 -13.38 -1.11
CA GLU A 74 17.55 -13.77 -2.13
C GLU A 74 18.87 -12.98 -1.99
N GLU A 75 18.80 -11.67 -1.71
CA GLU A 75 20.00 -10.85 -1.46
C GLU A 75 20.78 -11.31 -0.21
N VAL A 76 20.06 -11.67 0.86
CA VAL A 76 20.68 -12.18 2.11
C VAL A 76 21.31 -13.56 1.93
N ASP A 77 20.76 -14.42 1.06
CA ASP A 77 21.33 -15.74 0.74
C ASP A 77 22.64 -15.57 -0.07
N LEU A 78 22.67 -14.63 -1.01
CA LEU A 78 23.88 -14.31 -1.80
C LEU A 78 25.01 -13.67 -0.97
N MET A 79 24.68 -12.94 0.10
CA MET A 79 25.69 -12.37 1.01
C MET A 79 26.25 -13.38 2.04
N GLN A 80 25.59 -14.54 2.24
CA GLN A 80 26.09 -15.58 3.15
C GLN A 80 27.15 -16.49 2.52
N ASP A 81 27.32 -16.46 1.20
CA ASP A 81 28.31 -17.29 0.50
C ASP A 81 29.72 -16.66 0.43
N GLU A 82 29.91 -15.41 0.90
CA GLU A 82 31.22 -14.72 0.95
C GLU A 82 31.77 -14.44 2.36
N GLU A 83 31.30 -15.11 3.43
CA GLU A 83 31.98 -15.04 4.74
C GLU A 83 32.03 -16.38 5.49
N ASN A 84 33.15 -17.08 5.30
CA ASN A 84 33.87 -17.88 6.30
C ASN A 84 33.07 -18.77 7.27
N GLY A 85 32.93 -20.05 6.92
CA GLY A 85 33.27 -21.21 7.77
C GLY A 85 33.15 -21.10 9.30
N ILE A 86 32.01 -20.66 9.84
CA ILE A 86 31.72 -20.85 11.27
C ILE A 86 30.96 -22.18 11.42
N LEU A 87 31.68 -23.20 11.89
CA LEU A 87 31.09 -24.41 12.47
C LEU A 87 30.17 -23.99 13.62
N SER A 88 28.86 -24.12 13.40
CA SER A 88 27.85 -24.03 14.45
C SER A 88 28.17 -25.09 15.51
N ASP A 89 28.65 -24.64 16.67
CA ASP A 89 28.97 -25.49 17.80
C ASP A 89 27.70 -26.21 18.29
N ASN A 90 27.57 -27.49 17.95
CA ASN A 90 26.54 -28.38 18.50
C ASN A 90 26.87 -28.70 19.97
N SER A 91 26.82 -27.71 20.86
CA SER A 91 26.97 -27.92 22.30
C SER A 91 25.66 -28.36 22.97
N LEU A 92 24.93 -29.29 22.33
CA LEU A 92 23.77 -29.97 22.90
C LEU A 92 23.89 -31.50 22.72
N GLU A 93 25.01 -32.09 23.11
CA GLU A 93 25.04 -33.55 23.28
C GLU A 93 26.10 -34.00 24.29
N LEU A 94 25.76 -33.96 25.58
CA LEU A 94 26.31 -34.86 26.61
C LEU A 94 25.45 -34.84 27.89
N MET A 95 24.13 -35.03 27.72
CA MET A 95 23.31 -35.70 28.74
C MET A 95 23.07 -37.14 28.30
N ALA A 96 24.12 -37.97 28.33
CA ALA A 96 24.04 -39.39 28.60
C ALA A 96 25.43 -40.00 28.50
N VAL A 97 25.68 -40.97 29.38
CA VAL A 97 26.79 -41.92 29.37
C VAL A 97 28.09 -41.45 30.05
N SER A 98 28.15 -41.59 31.37
CA SER A 98 28.97 -42.66 31.98
C SER A 98 28.90 -42.64 33.52
N ILE A 99 28.30 -43.72 34.06
CA ILE A 99 28.53 -44.40 35.35
C ILE A 99 28.17 -43.63 36.63
#